data_AF-A0A966AQ03-F1
#
_entry.id   AF-A0A966AQ03-F1
#
_cell.length_a   1.000
_cell.length_b   1.000
_cell.length_c   1.000
_cell.angle_alpha   90.00
_cell.angle_beta   90.00
_cell.angle_gamma   90.00
#
_symmetry.space_group_name_H-M   'P 1'
#
loop_
_entity.id
_entity.type
_entity.pdbx_description
1 polymer ?
#
loop_
_entity_poly.entity_id
_entity_poly.type
_entity_poly.pdbx_seq_one_letter_code
_entity_poly.pdbx_strand_id
1 'polypeptide(L)'
;MSTYLVPSSLWHRDTRLADAFLDVEKGAVLFVRPRYAGKETLRQGGGDIEAHRYTIRGQLDREIWYDADCVLVRWDLPLTGGDWLSFQREMA
;
A
#
# COMPACT_ATOMS: atom_id res chain seq x y z
N MET A 1 10.18 -13.49 19.17
CA MET A 1 9.96 -12.22 18.44
C MET A 1 8.47 -12.08 18.23
N SER A 2 7.86 -10.96 18.65
CA SER A 2 6.43 -10.73 18.42
C SER A 2 6.26 -10.24 16.99
N THR A 3 5.63 -11.04 16.13
CA THR A 3 5.23 -10.60 14.79
C THR A 3 4.13 -9.55 14.94
N TYR A 4 4.35 -8.35 14.40
CA TYR A 4 3.35 -7.28 14.43
C TYR A 4 2.40 -7.47 13.24
N LEU A 5 1.18 -7.96 13.52
CA LEU A 5 0.14 -8.16 12.51
C LEU A 5 -0.59 -6.84 12.25
N VAL A 6 -0.57 -6.36 11.01
CA VAL A 6 -1.37 -5.21 10.59
C VAL A 6 -2.57 -5.65 9.74
N PRO A 7 -3.73 -4.99 9.83
CA PRO A 7 -4.85 -5.31 8.96
C PRO A 7 -4.51 -5.13 7.47
N SER A 8 -5.04 -5.99 6.61
CA SER A 8 -4.86 -5.92 5.15
C SER A 8 -5.58 -4.75 4.47
N SER A 9 -6.21 -3.86 5.26
CA SER A 9 -7.08 -2.75 4.86
C SER A 9 -6.36 -1.51 4.28
N LEU A 10 -5.02 -1.48 4.31
CA LEU A 10 -4.15 -0.39 3.84
C LEU A 10 -4.02 0.84 4.73
N TRP A 11 -4.94 1.07 5.66
CA TRP A 11 -4.99 2.34 6.43
C TRP A 11 -3.98 2.43 7.58
N HIS A 12 -3.29 1.34 7.90
CA HIS A 12 -2.30 1.35 8.97
C HIS A 12 -0.95 1.87 8.43
N ARG A 13 -0.35 2.85 9.10
CA ARG A 13 0.94 3.46 8.67
C ARG A 13 2.07 2.44 8.45
N ASP A 14 2.05 1.34 9.21
CA ASP A 14 3.07 0.29 9.14
C ASP A 14 2.79 -0.76 8.05
N THR A 15 1.70 -0.64 7.28
CA THR A 15 1.41 -1.52 6.12
C THR A 15 2.58 -1.56 5.13
N ARG A 16 3.32 -0.45 4.97
CA ARG A 16 4.50 -0.38 4.11
C ARG A 16 5.75 -1.10 4.65
N LEU A 17 5.72 -1.58 5.89
CA LEU A 17 6.86 -2.17 6.59
C LEU A 17 6.61 -3.60 7.07
N ALA A 18 5.35 -3.98 7.33
CA ALA A 18 5.04 -5.27 7.91
C ALA A 18 5.18 -6.42 6.90
N ASP A 19 5.69 -7.54 7.39
CA ASP A 19 5.91 -8.80 6.68
C ASP A 19 4.74 -9.80 6.82
N ALA A 20 3.76 -9.46 7.68
CA ALA A 20 2.56 -10.25 7.88
C ALA A 20 1.32 -9.35 8.03
N PHE A 21 0.25 -9.68 7.30
CA PHE A 21 -1.05 -9.03 7.40
C PHE A 21 -2.11 -9.96 7.98
N LEU A 22 -3.03 -9.39 8.76
CA LEU A 22 -4.31 -10.02 9.06
C LEU A 22 -5.27 -9.72 7.90
N ASP A 23 -5.69 -10.75 7.18
CA ASP A 23 -6.74 -10.67 6.17
C ASP A 23 -8.06 -10.27 6.85
N VAL A 24 -8.52 -9.06 6.58
CA VAL A 24 -9.75 -8.53 7.18
C VAL A 24 -11.02 -9.21 6.68
N GLU A 25 -10.96 -9.91 5.53
CA GLU A 25 -12.10 -10.63 4.97
C GLU A 25 -12.18 -12.06 5.51
N LYS A 26 -11.03 -12.74 5.63
CA LYS A 26 -10.97 -14.18 5.92
C LYS A 26 -10.43 -14.51 7.31
N GLY A 27 -9.88 -13.54 8.04
CA GLY A 27 -9.25 -13.75 9.35
C GLY A 27 -7.95 -14.56 9.29
N ALA A 28 -7.34 -14.69 8.11
CA ALA A 28 -6.11 -15.46 7.90
C ALA A 28 -4.86 -14.56 7.99
N VAL A 29 -3.72 -15.15 8.35
CA VAL A 29 -2.42 -14.46 8.25
C VAL A 29 -1.87 -14.60 6.84
N LEU A 30 -1.50 -13.47 6.23
CA LEU A 30 -0.90 -13.38 4.91
C LEU A 30 0.54 -12.91 5.04
N PHE A 31 1.50 -13.72 4.58
CA PHE A 31 2.90 -13.35 4.54
C PHE A 31 3.22 -12.58 3.26
N VAL A 32 3.87 -11.44 3.44
CA VAL A 32 4.21 -10.49 2.36
C VAL A 32 5.63 -9.98 2.52
N ARG A 33 6.15 -9.37 1.45
CA ARG A 33 7.48 -8.78 1.42
C ARG A 33 7.38 -7.35 0.87
N PRO A 34 7.26 -6.34 1.74
CA PRO A 34 7.31 -4.95 1.32
C PRO A 34 8.73 -4.57 0.88
N ARG A 35 8.84 -3.75 -0.15
CA ARG A 35 10.09 -3.14 -0.63
C ARG A 35 9.84 -1.70 -1.03
N TYR A 36 10.74 -0.82 -0.62
CA TYR A 36 10.75 0.55 -1.12
C TYR A 36 11.13 0.58 -2.59
N ALA A 37 10.38 1.32 -3.40
CA ALA A 37 10.48 1.36 -4.86
C ALA A 37 10.87 2.75 -5.41
N GLY A 38 11.08 3.74 -4.54
CA GLY A 38 11.53 5.08 -4.94
C GLY A 38 10.54 6.18 -4.57
N LYS A 39 10.94 7.43 -4.88
CA LYS A 39 10.05 8.59 -4.81
C LYS A 39 9.42 8.83 -6.18
N GLU A 40 8.16 9.22 -6.19
CA GLU A 40 7.41 9.55 -7.39
C GLU A 40 6.59 10.81 -7.15
N THR A 41 6.51 11.67 -8.16
CA THR A 41 5.60 12.82 -8.16
C THR A 41 4.26 12.38 -8.75
N LEU A 42 3.20 12.46 -7.94
CA LEU A 42 1.83 12.14 -8.33
C LEU A 42 1.07 13.43 -8.63
N ARG A 43 0.45 13.51 -9.81
CA ARG A 43 -0.46 14.61 -10.17
C ARG A 43 -1.84 14.32 -9.58
N GLN A 44 -2.28 15.14 -8.64
CA GLN A 44 -3.63 15.09 -8.06
C GLN A 44 -4.40 16.37 -8.39
N GLY A 45 -5.73 16.36 -8.26
CA GLY A 45 -6.60 17.48 -8.63
C GLY A 45 -6.22 18.83 -7.98
N GLY A 46 -5.57 18.80 -6.81
CA GLY A 46 -5.09 19.99 -6.08
C GLY A 46 -3.61 20.35 -6.31
N GLY A 47 -2.84 19.58 -7.09
CA GLY A 47 -1.43 19.84 -7.33
C GLY A 47 -0.56 18.57 -7.43
N ASP A 48 0.75 18.77 -7.45
CA ASP A 48 1.73 17.69 -7.44
C ASP A 48 2.07 17.31 -5.99
N ILE A 49 2.03 16.02 -5.68
CA ILE A 49 2.48 15.47 -4.40
C ILE A 49 3.72 14.59 -4.63
N GLU A 50 4.78 14.79 -3.85
CA GLU A 50 5.87 13.82 -3.76
C GLU A 50 5.48 12.67 -2.82
N ALA A 51 5.60 11.44 -3.30
CA ALA A 51 5.26 10.26 -2.53
C ALA A 51 6.32 9.16 -2.65
N HIS A 52 6.47 8.39 -1.58
CA HIS A 52 7.29 7.19 -1.49
C HIS A 52 6.49 5.97 -1.94
N ARG A 53 6.91 5.33 -3.03
CA ARG A 53 6.31 4.09 -3.53
C ARG A 53 6.88 2.88 -2.81
N TYR A 54 6.01 1.92 -2.50
CA TYR A 54 6.37 0.61 -1.98
C TYR A 54 5.68 -0.47 -2.80
N THR A 55 6.41 -1.53 -3.09
CA THR A 55 5.87 -2.76 -3.68
C THR A 55 5.68 -3.78 -2.56
N ILE A 56 4.49 -4.37 -2.50
CA ILE A 56 4.20 -5.49 -1.61
C ILE A 56 3.92 -6.69 -2.50
N ARG A 57 4.64 -7.78 -2.25
CA ARG A 57 4.51 -9.04 -2.98
C ARG A 57 4.43 -10.23 -2.02
N GLY A 58 3.71 -11.29 -2.39
CA GLY A 58 3.65 -12.53 -1.61
C GLY A 58 2.32 -13.23 -1.77
N GLN A 59 1.65 -13.52 -0.66
CA GLN A 59 0.28 -14.05 -0.69
C GLN A 59 -0.76 -12.97 -1.02
N LEU A 60 -0.33 -11.71 -1.05
CA LEU A 60 -1.12 -10.57 -1.45
C LEU A 60 -0.22 -9.53 -2.11
N ASP A 61 -0.61 -9.12 -3.30
CA ASP A 61 0.16 -8.21 -4.13
C ASP A 61 -0.53 -6.85 -4.22
N ARG A 62 0.26 -5.78 -4.10
CA ARG A 62 -0.21 -4.40 -4.23
C ARG A 62 0.95 -3.43 -4.32
N GLU A 63 0.65 -2.23 -4.77
CA GLU A 63 1.56 -1.09 -4.70
C GLU A 63 0.90 0.04 -3.93
N ILE A 64 1.69 0.76 -3.13
CA ILE A 64 1.20 1.78 -2.22
C ILE A 64 2.14 2.98 -2.23
N TRP A 65 1.57 4.17 -2.11
CA TRP A 65 2.30 5.44 -2.07
C TRP A 65 1.92 6.21 -0.81
N TYR A 66 2.94 6.63 -0.10
CA TYR A 66 2.82 7.44 1.12
C TYR A 66 3.50 8.78 0.91
N ASP A 67 2.85 9.88 1.27
CA ASP A 67 3.49 11.19 1.29
C ASP A 67 4.50 11.32 2.46
N ALA A 68 5.10 12.51 2.59
CA ALA A 68 6.07 12.81 3.64
C ALA A 68 5.49 12.66 5.06
N ASP A 69 4.18 12.83 5.23
CA ASP A 69 3.47 12.73 6.51
C ASP A 69 2.97 11.31 6.81
N CYS A 70 3.40 10.32 6.00
CA CYS A 70 2.95 8.94 6.08
C CYS A 70 1.43 8.77 5.88
N VAL A 71 0.82 9.61 5.05
CA VAL A 71 -0.56 9.44 4.59
C VAL A 71 -0.58 8.63 3.30
N LEU A 72 -1.46 7.63 3.24
CA LEU A 72 -1.69 6.85 2.01
C LEU A 72 -2.39 7.75 0.97
N VAL A 73 -1.70 8.03 -0.13
CA VAL A 73 -2.18 8.92 -1.20
C VAL A 73 -2.55 8.20 -2.49
N ARG A 74 -2.01 7.00 -2.70
CA ARG A 74 -2.36 6.12 -3.82
C ARG A 74 -2.17 4.67 -3.44
N TRP A 75 -2.97 3.80 -4.04
CA TRP A 75 -2.69 2.37 -4.10
C TRP A 75 -3.10 1.82 -5.45
N ASP A 76 -2.40 0.76 -5.86
CA ASP A 76 -2.71 -0.03 -7.04
C ASP A 76 -2.83 -1.50 -6.61
N LEU A 77 -3.94 -2.15 -6.99
CA LEU A 77 -4.21 -3.56 -6.72
C LEU A 77 -4.31 -4.35 -8.03
N PRO A 78 -3.74 -5.55 -8.13
CA PRO A 78 -3.89 -6.38 -9.30
C PRO A 78 -5.32 -6.90 -9.41
N LEU A 79 -5.88 -6.84 -10.61
CA LEU A 79 -7.15 -7.49 -10.98
C LEU A 79 -6.87 -8.84 -11.65
N THR A 80 -7.89 -9.70 -11.64
CA THR A 80 -7.85 -10.92 -12.45
C THR A 80 -7.72 -10.55 -13.92
N GLY A 81 -6.68 -11.02 -14.59
CA GLY A 81 -6.39 -10.70 -16.00
C GLY A 81 -5.12 -9.86 -16.22
N GLY A 82 -4.46 -9.39 -15.16
CA GLY A 82 -3.19 -8.66 -15.24
C GLY A 82 -3.33 -7.14 -15.28
N ASP A 83 -4.56 -6.63 -15.36
CA ASP A 83 -4.87 -5.22 -15.17
C ASP A 83 -4.70 -4.79 -13.71
N TRP A 84 -4.65 -3.48 -13.47
CA TRP A 84 -4.51 -2.90 -12.15
C TRP A 84 -5.64 -1.92 -11.86
N LEU A 85 -6.26 -2.06 -10.70
CA LEU A 85 -7.18 -1.07 -10.13
C LEU A 85 -6.35 -0.04 -9.37
N SER A 86 -6.40 1.22 -9.80
CA SER A 86 -5.75 2.34 -9.12
C SER A 86 -6.76 3.18 -8.35
N PHE A 87 -6.36 3.65 -7.18
CA PHE A 87 -7.04 4.70 -6.43
C PHE A 87 -6.04 5.79 -6.09
N GLN A 88 -6.44 7.04 -6.27
CA GLN A 88 -5.70 8.21 -5.80
C GLN A 88 -6.62 9.03 -4.91
N ARG A 89 -6.08 9.46 -3.77
CA ARG A 89 -6.78 10.38 -2.88
C ARG A 89 -6.86 11.75 -3.55
N GLU A 90 -8.04 12.35 -3.57
CA GLU A 90 -8.19 13.76 -3.97
C GLU A 90 -7.75 14.68 -2.82
N MET A 91 -6.99 15.73 -3.15
CA MET A 91 -6.73 16.82 -2.21
C MET A 91 -7.97 17.72 -2.19
N ALA A 92 -8.48 17.98 -0.98
CA ALA A 92 -9.56 18.93 -0.75
C ALA A 92 -9.02 20.37 -0.68
#